data_AF-A0A8S3EPY4-F1
#
_entry.id   AF-A0A8S3EPY4-F1
#
_cell.length_a   1.000
_cell.length_b   1.000
_cell.length_c   1.000
_cell.angle_alpha   90.00
_cell.angle_beta   90.00
_cell.angle_gamma   90.00
#
_symmetry.space_group_name_H-M   'P 1'
#
loop_
_entity.id
_entity.type
_entity.pdbx_description
1 polymer ?
#
loop_
_entity_poly.entity_id
_entity_poly.type
_entity_poly.pdbx_seq_one_letter_code
_entity_poly.pdbx_strand_id
1 'polypeptide(L)' 'RGLTSAGRKSRGLGHGHRYSLATGGSRRTCWKRRQQLSLRRYR' A
#
# COMPACT_ATOMS: atom_id res chain seq x y z
N ARG A 1 -5.02 4.80 14.02
CA ARG A 1 -5.55 4.36 12.70
C ARG A 1 -5.53 5.45 11.62
N GLY A 2 -5.55 6.74 11.96
CA GLY A 2 -5.48 7.83 10.97
C GLY A 2 -6.67 7.83 10.00
N LEU A 3 -7.88 7.69 10.54
CA LEU A 3 -9.13 7.58 9.75
C LEU A 3 -9.88 8.90 9.65
N THR A 4 -9.55 9.89 10.48
CA THR A 4 -10.08 11.25 10.36
C THR A 4 -9.57 11.92 9.08
N SER A 5 -10.26 12.95 8.61
CA SER A 5 -9.86 13.70 7.42
C SER A 5 -8.41 14.21 7.51
N ALA A 6 -8.00 14.72 8.69
CA ALA A 6 -6.62 15.13 8.94
C ALA A 6 -5.64 13.95 8.91
N GLY A 7 -5.98 12.84 9.58
CA GLY A 7 -5.15 11.64 9.61
C GLY A 7 -5.01 10.93 8.26
N ARG A 8 -6.00 11.06 7.36
CA ARG A 8 -5.95 10.48 6.02
C ARG A 8 -4.92 11.16 5.13
N LYS A 9 -4.71 12.48 5.30
CA LYS A 9 -3.75 13.27 4.50
C LYS A 9 -2.30 12.78 4.67
N SER A 10 -1.89 12.46 5.90
CA SER A 10 -0.52 11.99 6.19
C SER A 10 -0.24 10.55 5.72
N ARG A 11 -1.29 9.76 5.45
CA ARG A 11 -1.16 8.37 4.97
C ARG A 11 -0.66 8.27 3.52
N GLY A 12 -0.71 9.37 2.76
CA GLY A 12 -0.27 9.39 1.35
C GLY A 12 -1.12 8.48 0.45
N LEU A 13 -2.44 8.47 0.66
CA LEU A 13 -3.40 7.78 -0.21
C LEU A 13 -3.83 8.70 -1.34
N GLY A 14 -3.96 8.17 -2.56
CA GLY A 14 -4.38 8.92 -3.73
C GLY A 14 -4.28 8.08 -5.01
N HIS A 15 -4.56 8.72 -6.15
CA HIS A 15 -4.52 8.09 -7.48
C HIS A 15 -3.35 8.61 -8.32
N GLY A 16 -2.83 7.76 -9.19
CA GLY A 16 -1.74 8.08 -10.10
C GLY A 16 -0.36 7.66 -9.59
N HIS A 17 0.64 7.87 -10.45
CA HIS A 17 2.00 7.35 -10.25
C HIS A 17 2.67 7.86 -8.96
N ARG A 18 2.28 9.05 -8.48
CA ARG A 18 2.81 9.67 -7.24
C ARG A 18 2.41 8.92 -5.96
N TYR A 19 1.38 8.08 -6.01
CA TYR A 19 0.85 7.34 -4.85
C TYR A 19 1.19 5.84 -4.87
N SER A 20 2.13 5.43 -5.72
CA SER A 20 2.54 4.02 -5.88
C SER A 20 3.05 3.36 -4.59
N LEU A 21 3.53 4.15 -3.62
CA LEU A 21 4.02 3.67 -2.32
C LEU A 21 2.89 3.18 -1.41
N ALA A 22 1.65 3.62 -1.62
CA ALA A 22 0.50 3.25 -0.77
C ALA A 22 -0.52 2.34 -1.49
N THR A 23 -0.15 1.78 -2.64
CA THR A 23 -1.02 0.90 -3.43
C THR A 23 -1.39 -0.38 -2.66
N GLY A 24 -2.68 -0.61 -2.44
CA GLY A 24 -3.18 -1.69 -1.59
C GLY A 24 -3.47 -1.26 -0.15
N GLY A 25 -3.80 0.02 0.07
CA GLY A 25 -4.43 0.55 1.28
C GLY A 25 -3.48 1.21 2.29
N SER A 26 -2.19 0.87 2.28
CA SER A 26 -1.18 1.49 3.15
C SER A 26 0.22 1.28 2.59
N ARG A 27 1.20 2.05 3.09
CA ARG A 27 2.61 1.85 2.75
C ARG A 27 3.13 0.48 3.19
N ARG A 28 2.74 0.03 4.39
CA ARG A 28 3.20 -1.25 4.95
C ARG A 28 2.64 -2.45 4.19
N THR A 29 1.37 -2.42 3.80
CA THR A 29 0.78 -3.49 2.98
C THR A 29 1.44 -3.56 1.61
N CYS A 30 1.71 -2.40 1.00
CA CYS A 30 2.41 -2.33 -0.27
C CYS A 30 3.84 -2.90 -0.20
N TRP A 31 4.61 -2.53 0.83
CA TRP A 31 5.95 -3.08 1.07
C TRP A 31 5.90 -4.59 1.27
N LYS A 32 5.04 -5.09 2.17
CA LYS A 32 4.90 -6.54 2.42
C LYS A 32 4.61 -7.33 1.14
N ARG A 33 3.68 -6.85 0.30
CA ARG A 33 3.35 -7.50 -0.97
C ARG A 33 4.55 -7.57 -1.92
N ARG A 34 5.37 -6.52 -1.99
CA ARG A 34 6.57 -6.50 -2.85
C ARG A 34 7.69 -7.43 -2.35
N GLN A 35 7.81 -7.60 -1.03
CA GLN A 35 8.80 -8.49 -0.44
C GLN A 35 8.39 -9.97 -0.47
N GLN A 36 7.11 -10.28 -0.71
CA GLN A 36 6.60 -11.65 -0.67
C GLN A 36 6.83 -12.36 -2.01
N LEU A 37 7.48 -13.53 -1.96
CA LEU A 37 7.59 -14.44 -3.10
C LEU A 37 6.28 -15.21 -3.31
N SER A 38 5.77 -15.23 -4.54
CA SER A 38 4.57 -16.01 -4.90
C SER A 38 4.95 -17.42 -5.34
N LEU A 39 5.01 -18.38 -4.42
CA LEU A 39 5.24 -19.80 -4.75
C LEU A 39 3.91 -20.47 -5.10
N ARG A 40 3.67 -20.71 -6.39
CA ARG A 40 2.48 -21.42 -6.87
C ARG A 40 2.73 -22.93 -6.81
N ARG A 41 1.65 -23.71 -6.67
CA ARG A 41 1.71 -25.18 -6.61
C ARG A 41 2.38 -25.79 -7.85
N TYR A 42 2.05 -25.24 -9.02
CA TYR A 42 2.70 -25.56 -10.29
C TYR A 42 3.20 -24.24 -10.87
N ARG A 43 4.48 -24.18 -11.22
CA ARG A 43 5.17 -23.02 -11.79
C ARG A 43 5.93 -23.44 -13.02
#